data_AF-X1BUZ8-F1
#
_entry.id   AF-X1BUZ8-F1
#
_cell.length_a   1.000
_cell.length_b   1.000
_cell.length_c   1.000
_cell.angle_alpha   90.00
_cell.angle_beta   90.00
_cell.angle_gamma   90.00
#
_symmetry.space_group_name_H-M   'P 1'
#
loop_
_entity.id
_entity.type
_entity.pdbx_description
1 polymer ?
#
loop_
_entity_poly.entity_id
_entity_poly.type
_entity_poly.pdbx_seq_one_letter_code
_entity_poly.pdbx_strand_id
1 'polypeptide(L)'
;YWQLNEKRMEIQEKKIKEIKNHLLEKKLSAASGELANKFFDMESTDDLFELCCMSLNYILEKKYKKDFIYVSPQGWGKWHLKNVFNSLPDNLSLSAPKAKLPAFGKAEREETTHIHEFPLQTYLTWREILSGGVKISIKLNKELSISREYVFTDKEEEKDYTVFYYPSSAFFLGLKDFFESNNVPQGTRLTLERKGPTQFNFWLKRSKKKLPVLKIDYDPKEDKFTASGEEVFTFSLPNKIIHLKRETLSELFSLYSERDDLDLKELLVLIYKNFGLESKNLSLHYLRAYHLV
;
A
#
# COMPACT_ATOMS: atom_id res chain seq x y z
N TYR A 1 27.90 -13.61 -22.19
CA TYR A 1 26.58 -13.57 -22.87
C TYR A 1 26.38 -14.68 -23.91
N TRP A 2 27.43 -15.33 -24.45
CA TRP A 2 27.30 -16.47 -25.41
C TRP A 2 26.82 -17.77 -24.75
N GLN A 3 27.46 -18.24 -23.68
CA GLN A 3 27.19 -19.58 -23.11
C GLN A 3 25.75 -19.83 -22.60
N LEU A 4 24.99 -18.76 -22.37
CA LEU A 4 23.60 -18.86 -21.92
C LEU A 4 22.63 -19.17 -23.06
N ASN A 5 22.92 -18.82 -24.32
CA ASN A 5 21.98 -19.08 -25.43
C ASN A 5 21.93 -20.56 -25.83
N GLU A 6 23.10 -21.20 -25.94
CA GLU A 6 23.21 -22.60 -26.38
C GLU A 6 22.66 -23.60 -25.36
N LYS A 7 22.67 -23.24 -24.07
CA LYS A 7 22.13 -24.06 -22.98
C LYS A 7 20.73 -23.65 -22.52
N ARG A 8 20.03 -22.73 -23.20
CA ARG A 8 18.67 -22.37 -22.74
C ARG A 8 17.74 -23.55 -22.84
N MET A 9 16.98 -23.75 -21.77
CA MET A 9 15.85 -24.66 -21.82
C MET A 9 14.73 -24.02 -22.63
N GLU A 10 14.18 -24.77 -23.57
CA GLU A 10 13.03 -24.32 -24.33
C GLU A 10 11.77 -24.44 -23.46
N ILE A 11 11.16 -23.29 -23.15
CA ILE A 11 9.93 -23.24 -22.37
C ILE A 11 8.75 -23.15 -23.33
N GLN A 12 7.96 -24.22 -23.36
CA GLN A 12 6.77 -24.32 -24.20
C GLN A 12 5.73 -23.25 -23.81
N GLU A 13 5.07 -22.65 -24.81
CA GLU A 13 4.04 -21.63 -24.55
C GLU A 13 2.86 -22.15 -23.73
N LYS A 14 2.55 -23.46 -23.82
CA LYS A 14 1.53 -24.10 -23.00
C LYS A 14 1.81 -23.93 -21.51
N LYS A 15 3.06 -24.10 -21.08
CA LYS A 15 3.48 -23.92 -19.68
C LYS A 15 3.34 -22.47 -19.22
N ILE A 16 3.62 -21.50 -20.09
CA ILE A 16 3.41 -20.07 -19.77
C ILE A 16 1.92 -19.77 -19.56
N LYS A 17 1.02 -20.37 -20.35
CA LYS A 17 -0.44 -20.23 -20.13
C LYS A 17 -0.89 -20.87 -18.83
N GLU A 18 -0.36 -22.05 -18.47
CA GLU A 18 -0.64 -22.71 -17.18
C GLU A 18 -0.20 -21.83 -16.00
N ILE A 19 1.00 -21.24 -16.06
CA ILE A 19 1.50 -20.29 -15.06
C ILE A 19 0.60 -19.05 -14.98
N LYS A 20 0.19 -18.49 -16.13
CA LYS A 20 -0.70 -17.32 -16.18
C LYS A 20 -2.02 -17.61 -15.46
N ASN A 21 -2.65 -18.74 -15.75
CA ASN A 21 -3.90 -19.13 -15.10
C ASN A 21 -3.70 -19.33 -13.58
N HIS A 22 -2.59 -19.94 -13.19
CA HIS A 22 -2.29 -20.15 -11.78
C HIS A 22 -2.15 -18.86 -10.98
N LEU A 23 -1.43 -17.88 -11.51
CA LEU A 23 -1.28 -16.57 -10.87
C LEU A 23 -2.59 -15.77 -10.89
N LEU A 24 -3.43 -15.96 -11.92
CA LEU A 24 -4.75 -15.34 -12.00
C LEU A 24 -5.69 -15.88 -10.91
N GLU A 25 -5.69 -17.19 -10.69
CA GLU A 25 -6.50 -17.86 -9.67
C GLU A 25 -6.06 -17.48 -8.26
N LYS A 26 -4.75 -17.54 -7.98
CA LYS A 26 -4.22 -17.22 -6.66
C LYS A 26 -4.23 -15.73 -6.35
N LYS A 27 -4.14 -14.86 -7.37
CA LYS A 27 -3.94 -13.40 -7.23
C LYS A 27 -2.74 -13.02 -6.36
N LEU A 28 -1.72 -13.88 -6.35
CA LEU A 28 -0.48 -13.71 -5.62
C LEU A 28 0.69 -13.88 -6.57
N SER A 29 1.86 -13.38 -6.19
CA SER A 29 3.10 -13.67 -6.90
C SER A 29 3.55 -15.11 -6.62
N ALA A 30 4.37 -15.65 -7.51
CA ALA A 30 5.05 -16.92 -7.29
C ALA A 30 6.53 -16.79 -7.63
N ALA A 31 7.37 -17.50 -6.89
CA ALA A 31 8.80 -17.58 -7.16
C ALA A 31 9.09 -18.50 -8.35
N SER A 32 10.10 -18.19 -9.16
CA SER A 32 10.49 -19.04 -10.29
C SER A 32 10.86 -20.44 -9.86
N GLY A 33 11.44 -20.62 -8.67
CA GLY A 33 11.67 -21.95 -8.10
C GLY A 33 10.39 -22.73 -7.82
N GLU A 34 9.35 -22.08 -7.29
CA GLU A 34 8.03 -22.68 -7.06
C GLU A 34 7.34 -23.04 -8.39
N LEU A 35 7.48 -22.16 -9.38
CA LEU A 35 6.93 -22.38 -10.73
C LEU A 35 7.65 -23.51 -11.45
N ALA A 36 8.98 -23.60 -11.30
CA ALA A 36 9.80 -24.69 -11.83
C ALA A 36 9.35 -26.04 -11.25
N ASN A 37 9.21 -26.11 -9.92
CA ASN A 37 8.73 -27.32 -9.26
C ASN A 37 7.32 -27.71 -9.70
N LYS A 38 6.39 -26.74 -9.77
CA LYS A 38 4.99 -27.03 -10.06
C LYS A 38 4.68 -27.36 -11.52
N PHE A 39 5.33 -26.69 -12.47
CA PHE A 39 4.96 -26.77 -13.89
C PHE A 39 5.97 -27.53 -14.74
N PHE A 40 7.19 -27.75 -14.22
CA PHE A 40 8.26 -28.45 -14.93
C PHE A 40 8.75 -29.68 -14.16
N ASP A 41 8.14 -30.01 -13.02
CA ASP A 41 8.47 -31.15 -12.16
C ASP A 41 9.96 -31.18 -11.77
N MET A 42 10.54 -30.00 -11.53
CA MET A 42 11.95 -29.85 -11.15
C MET A 42 12.12 -29.55 -9.66
N GLU A 43 12.90 -30.37 -8.98
CA GLU A 43 13.29 -30.14 -7.59
C GLU A 43 14.53 -29.26 -7.50
N SER A 44 14.71 -28.58 -6.37
CA SER A 44 15.89 -27.72 -6.16
C SER A 44 17.22 -28.47 -6.18
N THR A 45 17.19 -29.80 -6.06
CA THR A 45 18.36 -30.69 -6.13
C THR A 45 18.72 -31.11 -7.54
N ASP A 46 17.87 -30.85 -8.53
CA ASP A 46 18.13 -31.23 -9.93
C ASP A 46 19.19 -30.34 -10.56
N ASP A 47 20.12 -30.94 -11.30
CA ASP A 47 21.22 -30.23 -11.98
C ASP A 47 20.75 -29.12 -12.95
N LEU A 48 19.53 -29.26 -13.49
CA LEU A 48 18.94 -28.32 -14.45
C LEU A 48 18.01 -27.29 -13.81
N PHE A 49 17.76 -27.36 -12.51
CA PHE A 49 16.80 -26.51 -11.81
C PHE A 49 17.10 -25.02 -11.98
N GLU A 50 18.36 -24.62 -11.74
CA GLU A 50 18.79 -23.22 -11.84
C GLU A 50 18.63 -22.71 -13.28
N LEU A 51 19.01 -23.54 -14.25
CA LEU A 51 18.92 -23.23 -15.67
C LEU A 51 17.46 -23.07 -16.14
N CYS A 52 16.55 -23.88 -15.61
CA CYS A 52 15.10 -23.72 -15.82
C CYS A 52 14.61 -22.39 -15.26
N CYS A 53 14.94 -22.07 -14.00
CA CYS A 53 14.55 -20.81 -13.37
C CYS A 53 15.06 -19.58 -14.15
N MET A 54 16.32 -19.62 -14.59
CA MET A 54 16.91 -18.55 -15.41
C MET A 54 16.25 -18.44 -16.78
N SER A 55 15.95 -19.57 -17.43
CA SER A 55 15.26 -19.61 -18.72
C SER A 55 13.83 -19.06 -18.60
N LEU A 56 13.14 -19.37 -17.50
CA LEU A 56 11.80 -18.87 -17.19
C LEU A 56 11.82 -17.37 -16.95
N ASN A 57 12.74 -16.86 -16.13
CA ASN A 57 12.90 -15.42 -15.92
C ASN A 57 13.11 -14.68 -17.23
N TYR A 58 14.01 -15.21 -18.07
CA TYR A 58 14.33 -14.61 -19.36
C TYR A 58 13.11 -14.55 -20.29
N ILE A 59 12.37 -15.66 -20.44
CA ILE A 59 11.22 -15.69 -21.36
C ILE A 59 10.09 -14.78 -20.87
N LEU A 60 9.83 -14.73 -19.55
CA LEU A 60 8.84 -13.84 -18.95
C LEU A 60 9.21 -12.37 -19.15
N GLU A 61 10.48 -12.00 -18.97
CA GLU A 61 10.96 -10.63 -19.13
C GLU A 61 11.03 -10.16 -20.60
N LYS A 62 11.37 -11.06 -21.53
CA LYS A 62 11.56 -10.69 -22.95
C LYS A 62 10.31 -10.87 -23.79
N LYS A 63 9.70 -12.05 -23.75
CA LYS A 63 8.57 -12.41 -24.62
C LYS A 63 7.22 -12.05 -23.99
N TYR A 64 7.07 -12.22 -22.68
CA TYR A 64 5.78 -12.05 -21.99
C TYR A 64 5.70 -10.83 -21.05
N LYS A 65 6.56 -9.83 -21.22
CA LYS A 65 6.61 -8.59 -20.40
C LYS A 65 5.33 -7.75 -20.34
N LYS A 66 4.42 -7.97 -21.29
CA LYS A 66 3.11 -7.29 -21.30
C LYS A 66 2.17 -7.89 -20.26
N ASP A 67 2.29 -9.19 -20.01
CA ASP A 67 1.44 -9.95 -19.11
C ASP A 67 2.03 -10.07 -17.70
N PHE A 68 3.34 -10.23 -17.60
CA PHE A 68 4.03 -10.48 -16.34
C PHE A 68 4.83 -9.26 -15.87
N ILE A 69 4.95 -9.15 -14.55
CA ILE A 69 5.79 -8.17 -13.88
C ILE A 69 6.68 -8.89 -12.87
N TYR A 70 7.98 -8.56 -12.90
CA TYR A 70 8.92 -9.01 -11.89
C TYR A 70 8.73 -8.18 -10.62
N VAL A 71 8.53 -8.85 -9.49
CA VAL A 71 8.18 -8.17 -8.23
C VAL A 71 9.21 -8.31 -7.13
N SER A 72 10.07 -9.34 -7.12
CA SER A 72 11.09 -9.51 -6.08
C SER A 72 12.21 -10.44 -6.56
N PRO A 73 13.45 -10.29 -6.06
CA PRO A 73 14.55 -11.21 -6.34
C PRO A 73 14.52 -12.53 -5.55
N GLN A 74 13.62 -12.70 -4.60
CA GLN A 74 13.56 -13.90 -3.77
C GLN A 74 13.16 -15.15 -4.58
N GLY A 75 13.66 -16.32 -4.16
CA GLY A 75 13.28 -17.61 -4.75
C GLY A 75 13.58 -17.75 -6.25
N TRP A 76 14.76 -17.27 -6.68
CA TRP A 76 15.14 -17.14 -8.09
C TRP A 76 14.35 -16.11 -8.89
N GLY A 77 13.63 -15.21 -8.22
CA GLY A 77 12.81 -14.17 -8.83
C GLY A 77 11.32 -14.47 -8.71
N LYS A 78 10.55 -13.53 -8.19
CA LYS A 78 9.09 -13.62 -8.08
C LYS A 78 8.40 -12.85 -9.18
N TRP A 79 7.35 -13.44 -9.73
CA TRP A 79 6.57 -12.90 -10.82
C TRP A 79 5.11 -12.78 -10.43
N HIS A 80 4.47 -11.72 -10.90
CA HIS A 80 3.04 -11.49 -10.79
C HIS A 80 2.45 -11.20 -12.17
N LEU A 81 1.13 -11.34 -12.32
CA LEU A 81 0.41 -10.79 -13.47
C LEU A 81 0.26 -9.28 -13.34
N LYS A 82 0.63 -8.58 -14.41
CA LYS A 82 0.66 -7.12 -14.47
C LYS A 82 -0.73 -6.50 -14.37
N ASN A 83 -1.74 -7.08 -15.03
CA ASN A 83 -3.11 -6.61 -14.96
C ASN A 83 -3.68 -6.73 -13.54
N VAL A 84 -3.50 -7.88 -12.89
CA VAL A 84 -3.97 -8.10 -11.51
C VAL A 84 -3.25 -7.16 -10.56
N PHE A 85 -1.91 -7.13 -10.61
CA PHE A 85 -1.10 -6.27 -9.75
C PHE A 85 -1.49 -4.79 -9.87
N ASN A 86 -1.62 -4.27 -11.10
CA ASN A 86 -1.98 -2.87 -11.33
C ASN A 86 -3.42 -2.54 -10.93
N SER A 87 -4.31 -3.54 -10.84
CA SER A 87 -5.69 -3.35 -10.40
C SER A 87 -5.87 -3.39 -8.87
N LEU A 88 -4.87 -3.86 -8.12
CA LEU A 88 -4.97 -3.95 -6.65
C LEU A 88 -5.22 -2.57 -5.99
N PRO A 89 -4.65 -1.46 -6.47
CA PRO A 89 -4.96 -0.13 -5.95
C PRO A 89 -6.34 0.42 -6.34
N ASP A 90 -7.03 -0.18 -7.31
CA ASP A 90 -8.29 0.37 -7.83
C ASP A 90 -9.38 0.34 -6.75
N ASN A 91 -10.25 1.36 -6.73
CA ASN A 91 -11.36 1.47 -5.78
C ASN A 91 -10.94 1.50 -4.30
N LEU A 92 -9.68 1.84 -4.01
CA LEU A 92 -9.19 2.01 -2.65
C LEU A 92 -9.16 3.50 -2.26
N SER A 93 -9.54 3.80 -1.02
CA SER A 93 -9.52 5.15 -0.46
C SER A 93 -8.15 5.83 -0.55
N LEU A 94 -7.05 5.08 -0.51
CA LEU A 94 -5.69 5.60 -0.64
C LEU A 94 -5.33 6.01 -2.08
N SER A 95 -5.98 5.39 -3.06
CA SER A 95 -5.80 5.65 -4.49
C SER A 95 -6.80 6.65 -5.04
N ALA A 96 -7.85 6.99 -4.27
CA ALA A 96 -8.85 7.95 -4.69
C ALA A 96 -8.21 9.31 -5.02
N PRO A 97 -8.74 10.03 -6.04
CA PRO A 97 -8.18 11.29 -6.51
C PRO A 97 -7.95 12.27 -5.36
N LYS A 98 -6.88 13.08 -5.48
CA LYS A 98 -6.65 14.19 -4.54
C LYS A 98 -7.29 15.44 -5.09
N ALA A 99 -7.63 16.36 -4.18
CA ALA A 99 -8.02 17.72 -4.53
C ALA A 99 -7.02 18.34 -5.51
N LYS A 100 -7.56 19.02 -6.54
CA LYS A 100 -6.74 19.75 -7.51
C LYS A 100 -5.97 20.84 -6.77
N LEU A 101 -4.68 20.96 -7.05
CA LEU A 101 -3.92 22.09 -6.52
C LEU A 101 -4.40 23.36 -7.23
N PRO A 102 -4.71 24.44 -6.50
CA PRO A 102 -5.00 25.73 -7.10
C PRO A 102 -3.82 26.19 -7.97
N ALA A 103 -4.13 26.96 -9.02
CA ALA A 103 -3.14 27.54 -9.91
C ALA A 103 -2.35 28.67 -9.20
N PHE A 104 -1.49 28.31 -8.25
CA PHE A 104 -0.49 29.22 -7.71
C PHE A 104 0.76 29.15 -8.59
N GLY A 105 1.32 30.32 -8.94
CA GLY A 105 2.62 30.42 -9.62
C GLY A 105 3.68 29.61 -8.85
N LYS A 106 4.64 29.01 -9.56
CA LYS A 106 5.66 28.06 -9.04
C LYS A 106 6.02 28.38 -7.58
N ALA A 107 5.36 27.70 -6.64
CA ALA A 107 5.77 27.75 -5.25
C ALA A 107 7.17 27.13 -5.20
N GLU A 108 8.13 27.88 -4.64
CA GLU A 108 9.40 27.29 -4.24
C GLU A 108 9.06 26.09 -3.37
N ARG A 109 9.53 24.91 -3.78
CA ARG A 109 9.45 23.73 -2.93
C ARG A 109 10.31 24.06 -1.72
N GLU A 110 9.69 24.50 -0.63
CA GLU A 110 10.34 24.45 0.66
C GLU A 110 10.70 22.99 0.91
N GLU A 111 11.98 22.69 0.74
CA GLU A 111 12.54 21.40 1.10
C GLU A 111 12.46 21.30 2.62
N THR A 112 11.32 20.87 3.16
CA THR A 112 11.31 20.39 4.53
C THR A 112 12.26 19.19 4.59
N THR A 113 13.43 19.44 5.13
CA THR A 113 14.57 18.55 5.39
C THR A 113 14.25 17.60 6.54
N HIS A 114 13.05 16.99 6.52
CA HIS A 114 12.84 15.77 7.29
C HIS A 114 13.43 14.62 6.47
N ILE A 115 14.65 14.26 6.85
CA ILE A 115 15.26 12.99 6.45
C ILE A 115 14.35 11.90 7.02
N HIS A 116 13.61 11.21 6.15
CA HIS A 116 12.81 10.07 6.52
C HIS A 116 13.71 8.83 6.53
N GLU A 117 14.58 8.71 7.53
CA GLU A 117 15.38 7.50 7.73
C GLU A 117 14.56 6.42 8.47
N PHE A 118 14.93 5.15 8.24
CA PHE A 118 14.38 4.05 9.02
C PHE A 118 14.98 4.06 10.43
N PRO A 119 14.19 3.82 11.49
CA PRO A 119 12.78 3.41 11.48
C PRO A 119 11.81 4.56 11.14
N LEU A 120 10.95 4.31 10.16
CA LEU A 120 9.94 5.26 9.72
C LEU A 120 8.74 5.22 10.67
N GLN A 121 8.35 6.38 11.20
CA GLN A 121 7.13 6.52 11.99
C GLN A 121 6.11 7.35 11.21
N THR A 122 4.90 6.84 11.08
CA THR A 122 3.80 7.54 10.40
C THR A 122 2.49 7.40 11.17
N TYR A 123 1.63 8.40 11.04
CA TYR A 123 0.27 8.36 11.56
C TYR A 123 -0.67 7.94 10.44
N LEU A 124 -1.46 6.89 10.68
CA LEU A 124 -2.38 6.35 9.70
C LEU A 124 -3.64 7.22 9.61
N THR A 125 -4.06 7.58 8.40
CA THR A 125 -5.35 8.22 8.14
C THR A 125 -6.40 7.16 7.79
N TRP A 126 -7.68 7.56 7.66
CA TRP A 126 -8.71 6.60 7.23
C TRP A 126 -8.43 6.04 5.84
N ARG A 127 -7.81 6.84 4.97
CA ARG A 127 -7.42 6.38 3.63
C ARG A 127 -6.42 5.24 3.68
N GLU A 128 -5.39 5.33 4.52
CA GLU A 128 -4.42 4.23 4.74
C GLU A 128 -5.09 2.99 5.34
N ILE A 129 -5.88 3.19 6.42
CA ILE A 129 -6.47 2.10 7.20
C ILE A 129 -7.42 1.28 6.33
N LEU A 130 -8.39 1.93 5.66
CA LEU A 130 -9.44 1.24 4.90
C LEU A 130 -8.93 0.64 3.59
N SER A 131 -7.78 1.13 3.10
CA SER A 131 -7.07 0.51 1.98
C SER A 131 -6.14 -0.63 2.40
N GLY A 132 -5.80 -0.78 3.69
CA GLY A 132 -4.72 -1.68 4.09
C GLY A 132 -3.35 -1.23 3.59
N GLY A 133 -3.17 0.08 3.43
CA GLY A 133 -1.97 0.67 2.84
C GLY A 133 -1.20 1.56 3.80
N VAL A 134 0.07 1.81 3.48
CA VAL A 134 0.94 2.72 4.24
C VAL A 134 1.60 3.68 3.28
N LYS A 135 1.21 4.95 3.36
CA LYS A 135 1.83 6.01 2.57
C LYS A 135 3.22 6.32 3.10
N ILE A 136 4.15 6.52 2.17
CA ILE A 136 5.54 6.83 2.49
C ILE A 136 6.00 8.08 1.73
N SER A 137 7.15 8.61 2.13
CA SER A 137 7.74 9.75 1.44
C SER A 137 8.26 9.35 0.05
N ILE A 138 7.96 10.17 -0.96
CA ILE A 138 8.47 10.01 -2.33
C ILE A 138 10.01 10.02 -2.35
N LYS A 139 10.65 10.66 -1.37
CA LYS A 139 12.12 10.68 -1.23
C LYS A 139 12.72 9.27 -1.09
N LEU A 140 11.95 8.32 -0.55
CA LEU A 140 12.36 6.92 -0.38
C LEU A 140 12.15 6.06 -1.64
N ASN A 141 11.58 6.62 -2.72
CA ASN A 141 11.31 5.86 -3.94
C ASN A 141 12.56 5.18 -4.49
N LYS A 142 13.72 5.85 -4.47
CA LYS A 142 14.97 5.27 -4.99
C LYS A 142 15.38 4.03 -4.19
N GLU A 143 15.32 4.11 -2.86
CA GLU A 143 15.69 3.01 -1.96
C GLU A 143 14.71 1.83 -2.07
N LEU A 144 13.43 2.12 -2.24
CA LEU A 144 12.36 1.12 -2.27
C LEU A 144 12.02 0.62 -3.68
N SER A 145 12.62 1.17 -4.73
CA SER A 145 12.39 0.67 -6.11
C SER A 145 13.17 -0.62 -6.43
N ILE A 146 13.96 -1.13 -5.49
CA ILE A 146 14.69 -2.41 -5.64
C ILE A 146 13.76 -3.62 -5.76
N SER A 147 12.53 -3.51 -5.26
CA SER A 147 11.51 -4.55 -5.29
C SER A 147 10.13 -3.92 -5.43
N ARG A 148 9.16 -4.70 -5.88
CA ARG A 148 7.73 -4.36 -5.81
C ARG A 148 7.01 -5.14 -4.73
N GLU A 149 7.60 -6.20 -4.24
CA GLU A 149 7.07 -7.02 -3.15
C GLU A 149 8.04 -7.03 -1.97
N TYR A 150 7.47 -6.90 -0.79
CA TYR A 150 8.14 -6.84 0.49
C TYR A 150 7.44 -7.75 1.48
N VAL A 151 8.19 -8.19 2.49
CA VAL A 151 7.65 -8.91 3.64
C VAL A 151 7.68 -7.99 4.84
N PHE A 152 6.51 -7.76 5.42
CA PHE A 152 6.33 -7.01 6.65
C PHE A 152 5.99 -7.99 7.77
N THR A 153 6.86 -8.11 8.77
CA THR A 153 6.67 -8.98 9.93
C THR A 153 6.10 -8.17 11.09
N ASP A 154 4.94 -8.56 11.58
CA ASP A 154 4.40 -7.99 12.82
C ASP A 154 5.30 -8.40 13.98
N LYS A 155 5.89 -7.42 14.66
CA LYS A 155 6.80 -7.67 15.78
C LYS A 155 6.11 -8.31 16.99
N GLU A 156 4.79 -8.17 17.12
CA GLU A 156 4.05 -8.69 18.27
C GLU A 156 3.57 -10.13 18.06
N GLU A 157 3.00 -10.43 16.88
CA GLU A 157 2.46 -11.76 16.56
C GLU A 157 3.46 -12.65 15.78
N GLU A 158 4.62 -12.10 15.40
CA GLU A 158 5.62 -12.76 14.53
C GLU A 158 5.01 -13.26 13.20
N LYS A 159 3.95 -12.60 12.75
CA LYS A 159 3.22 -12.96 11.53
C LYS A 159 3.71 -12.12 10.35
N ASP A 160 3.98 -12.80 9.25
CA ASP A 160 4.41 -12.18 8.00
C ASP A 160 3.22 -11.77 7.12
N TYR A 161 3.37 -10.59 6.51
CA TYR A 161 2.43 -10.03 5.56
C TYR A 161 3.18 -9.70 4.26
N THR A 162 2.66 -10.19 3.13
CA THR A 162 3.13 -9.78 1.81
C THR A 162 2.55 -8.42 1.47
N VAL A 163 3.43 -7.43 1.25
CA VAL A 163 3.02 -6.08 0.88
C VAL A 163 3.65 -5.65 -0.43
N PHE A 164 2.88 -4.92 -1.23
CA PHE A 164 3.30 -4.45 -2.54
C PHE A 164 3.57 -2.95 -2.53
N TYR A 165 4.69 -2.55 -3.13
CA TYR A 165 5.11 -1.17 -3.22
C TYR A 165 4.76 -0.55 -4.59
N TYR A 166 4.11 0.61 -4.55
CA TYR A 166 3.69 1.38 -5.72
C TYR A 166 4.44 2.73 -5.76
N PRO A 167 5.57 2.84 -6.48
CA PRO A 167 6.43 4.03 -6.50
C PRO A 167 5.75 5.28 -7.08
N SER A 168 4.85 5.13 -8.05
CA SER A 168 4.11 6.26 -8.64
C SER A 168 3.28 7.02 -7.62
N SER A 169 2.75 6.28 -6.65
CA SER A 169 1.86 6.81 -5.60
C SER A 169 2.53 6.85 -4.23
N ALA A 170 3.75 6.31 -4.11
CA ALA A 170 4.56 6.21 -2.91
C ALA A 170 3.80 5.61 -1.71
N PHE A 171 3.28 4.39 -1.87
CA PHE A 171 2.69 3.63 -0.76
C PHE A 171 2.95 2.13 -0.86
N PHE A 172 2.84 1.45 0.29
CA PHE A 172 2.71 0.00 0.40
C PHE A 172 1.25 -0.41 0.52
N LEU A 173 0.90 -1.60 0.05
CA LEU A 173 -0.45 -2.19 0.12
C LEU A 173 -0.35 -3.66 0.54
N GLY A 174 -1.17 -4.10 1.49
CA GLY A 174 -1.23 -5.51 1.90
C GLY A 174 -1.47 -5.74 3.40
N LEU A 175 -1.80 -4.70 4.15
CA LEU A 175 -2.04 -4.77 5.61
C LEU A 175 -3.54 -4.69 5.95
N LYS A 176 -4.43 -4.91 5.00
CA LYS A 176 -5.89 -4.76 5.19
C LYS A 176 -6.40 -5.65 6.31
N ASP A 177 -6.14 -6.95 6.21
CA ASP A 177 -6.58 -7.94 7.21
C ASP A 177 -5.99 -7.65 8.60
N PHE A 178 -4.75 -7.15 8.65
CA PHE A 178 -4.11 -6.74 9.91
C PHE A 178 -4.79 -5.53 10.54
N PHE A 179 -5.12 -4.50 9.75
CA PHE A 179 -5.79 -3.31 10.25
C PHE A 179 -7.23 -3.60 10.68
N GLU A 180 -7.95 -4.44 9.93
CA GLU A 180 -9.31 -4.87 10.26
C GLU A 180 -9.34 -5.72 11.53
N SER A 181 -8.46 -6.73 11.66
CA SER A 181 -8.41 -7.59 12.85
C SER A 181 -8.06 -6.82 14.13
N ASN A 182 -7.31 -5.73 14.01
CA ASN A 182 -6.89 -4.88 15.11
C ASN A 182 -7.82 -3.67 15.35
N ASN A 183 -8.91 -3.51 14.58
CA ASN A 183 -9.81 -2.36 14.62
C ASN A 183 -9.04 -1.02 14.67
N VAL A 184 -8.05 -0.84 13.78
CA VAL A 184 -7.11 0.29 13.86
C VAL A 184 -7.84 1.61 13.61
N PRO A 185 -7.82 2.57 14.56
CA PRO A 185 -8.44 3.88 14.38
C PRO A 185 -7.49 4.86 13.71
N GLN A 186 -8.07 5.87 13.06
CA GLN A 186 -7.32 7.00 12.52
C GLN A 186 -6.51 7.71 13.60
N GLY A 187 -5.27 8.07 13.23
CA GLY A 187 -4.29 8.68 14.12
C GLY A 187 -3.44 7.66 14.88
N THR A 188 -3.60 6.36 14.64
CA THR A 188 -2.69 5.34 15.17
C THR A 188 -1.31 5.49 14.53
N ARG A 189 -0.25 5.43 15.36
CA ARG A 189 1.13 5.47 14.86
C ARG A 189 1.59 4.07 14.48
N LEU A 190 2.00 3.91 13.23
CA LEU A 190 2.72 2.74 12.73
C LEU A 190 4.21 3.04 12.69
N THR A 191 5.02 2.08 13.15
CA THR A 191 6.48 2.14 13.01
C THR A 191 6.93 1.04 12.06
N LEU A 192 7.80 1.37 11.13
CA LEU A 192 8.37 0.47 10.14
C LEU A 192 9.89 0.47 10.30
N GLU A 193 10.46 -0.67 10.67
CA GLU A 193 11.88 -0.88 10.91
C GLU A 193 12.47 -1.78 9.82
N ARG A 194 13.51 -1.31 9.14
CA ARG A 194 14.18 -2.10 8.09
C ARG A 194 15.02 -3.21 8.69
N LYS A 195 14.80 -4.45 8.26
CA LYS A 195 15.63 -5.61 8.64
C LYS A 195 16.51 -6.11 7.49
N GLY A 196 16.07 -5.91 6.26
CA GLY A 196 16.83 -6.30 5.08
C GLY A 196 16.45 -5.50 3.84
N PRO A 197 16.91 -5.94 2.65
CA PRO A 197 16.58 -5.29 1.39
C PRO A 197 15.07 -5.24 1.12
N THR A 198 14.38 -6.36 1.38
CA THR A 198 12.94 -6.53 1.11
C THR A 198 12.13 -6.93 2.34
N GLN A 199 12.70 -6.75 3.54
CA GLN A 199 12.12 -7.19 4.81
C GLN A 199 12.07 -6.05 5.82
N PHE A 200 10.91 -5.90 6.44
CA PHE A 200 10.67 -4.92 7.49
C PHE A 200 9.94 -5.55 8.66
N ASN A 201 10.28 -5.12 9.87
CA ASN A 201 9.41 -5.32 11.01
C ASN A 201 8.49 -4.12 11.14
N PHE A 202 7.26 -4.33 11.57
CA PHE A 202 6.35 -3.24 11.87
C PHE A 202 5.55 -3.51 13.14
N TRP A 203 5.05 -2.43 13.74
CA TRP A 203 4.16 -2.50 14.90
C TRP A 203 3.35 -1.21 15.03
N LEU A 204 2.22 -1.31 15.74
CA LEU A 204 1.37 -0.18 16.08
C LEU A 204 1.69 0.32 17.49
N LYS A 205 1.52 1.62 17.73
CA LYS A 205 1.51 2.13 19.10
C LYS A 205 0.24 1.63 19.81
N ARG A 206 0.40 0.77 20.81
CA ARG A 206 -0.72 0.23 21.61
C ARG A 206 -0.90 0.92 22.96
N SER A 207 -2.09 0.78 23.52
CA SER A 207 -2.55 1.18 24.85
C SER A 207 -2.73 -0.05 25.73
N LYS A 208 -2.49 0.08 27.03
CA LYS A 208 -2.82 -1.00 28.00
C LYS A 208 -4.32 -1.17 28.22
N LYS A 209 -5.10 -0.11 27.96
CA LYS A 209 -6.56 -0.11 28.11
C LYS A 209 -7.21 -0.27 26.74
N LYS A 210 -8.23 -1.10 26.65
CA LYS A 210 -9.09 -1.24 25.48
C LYS A 210 -9.89 0.06 25.28
N LEU A 211 -9.90 0.59 24.07
CA LEU A 211 -10.52 1.87 23.72
C LEU A 211 -11.72 1.62 22.79
N PRO A 212 -12.88 2.25 23.03
CA PRO A 212 -13.95 2.29 22.06
C PRO A 212 -13.58 3.26 20.94
N VAL A 213 -13.77 2.84 19.69
CA VAL A 213 -13.55 3.66 18.49
C VAL A 213 -14.69 3.42 17.51
N LEU A 214 -14.98 4.45 16.71
CA LEU A 214 -15.98 4.34 15.67
C LEU A 214 -15.51 3.44 14.54
N LYS A 215 -16.42 2.59 14.07
CA LYS A 215 -16.22 1.87 12.82
C LYS A 215 -16.56 2.78 11.63
N ILE A 216 -15.59 2.91 10.73
CA ILE A 216 -15.70 3.71 9.50
C ILE A 216 -15.53 2.75 8.33
N ASP A 217 -16.33 2.95 7.29
CA ASP A 217 -16.27 2.24 6.02
C ASP A 217 -16.04 3.26 4.88
N TYR A 218 -15.75 2.77 3.68
CA TYR A 218 -15.53 3.58 2.49
C TYR A 218 -16.32 3.03 1.30
N ASP A 219 -17.10 3.89 0.67
CA ASP A 219 -17.80 3.61 -0.59
C ASP A 219 -16.97 4.13 -1.78
N PRO A 220 -16.37 3.24 -2.59
CA PRO A 220 -15.58 3.65 -3.75
C PRO A 220 -16.41 4.20 -4.92
N LYS A 221 -17.73 3.96 -4.97
CA LYS A 221 -18.58 4.46 -6.06
C LYS A 221 -18.86 5.95 -5.89
N GLU A 222 -19.15 6.32 -4.65
CA GLU A 222 -19.46 7.69 -4.26
C GLU A 222 -18.23 8.45 -3.76
N ASP A 223 -17.11 7.75 -3.55
CA ASP A 223 -15.89 8.25 -2.93
C ASP A 223 -16.16 8.90 -1.56
N LYS A 224 -16.85 8.18 -0.67
CA LYS A 224 -17.32 8.70 0.63
C LYS A 224 -16.96 7.76 1.76
N PHE A 225 -16.56 8.33 2.89
CA PHE A 225 -16.49 7.60 4.15
C PHE A 225 -17.88 7.58 4.80
N THR A 226 -18.21 6.48 5.46
CA THR A 226 -19.46 6.33 6.21
C THR A 226 -19.18 5.78 7.59
N ALA A 227 -19.90 6.27 8.60
CA ALA A 227 -19.86 5.68 9.94
C ALA A 227 -21.09 4.79 10.13
N SER A 228 -20.89 3.53 10.53
CA SER A 228 -22.00 2.61 10.80
C SER A 228 -22.76 2.93 12.10
N GLY A 229 -22.21 3.83 12.94
CA GLY A 229 -22.71 4.15 14.28
C GLY A 229 -22.29 3.12 15.34
N GLU A 230 -21.71 1.99 14.93
CA GLU A 230 -21.19 0.95 15.82
C GLU A 230 -19.83 1.35 16.42
N GLU A 231 -19.65 1.02 17.69
CA GLU A 231 -18.36 1.13 18.36
C GLU A 231 -17.67 -0.23 18.38
N VAL A 232 -16.43 -0.24 17.89
CA VAL A 232 -15.54 -1.39 18.00
C VAL A 232 -14.45 -1.09 19.01
N PHE A 233 -13.86 -2.14 19.56
CA PHE A 233 -12.84 -2.00 20.59
C PHE A 233 -11.46 -2.33 20.06
N THR A 234 -10.48 -1.50 20.41
CA THR A 234 -9.08 -1.65 19.96
C THR A 234 -8.09 -1.40 21.10
N PHE A 235 -6.89 -1.96 20.96
CA PHE A 235 -5.73 -1.59 21.77
C PHE A 235 -4.84 -0.57 21.06
N SER A 236 -5.07 -0.30 19.77
CA SER A 236 -4.33 0.72 19.02
C SER A 236 -4.61 2.11 19.59
N LEU A 237 -3.54 2.85 19.90
CA LEU A 237 -3.63 4.15 20.56
C LEU A 237 -3.62 5.29 19.53
N PRO A 238 -4.77 5.94 19.27
CA PRO A 238 -4.82 7.08 18.37
C PRO A 238 -4.15 8.32 19.00
N ASN A 239 -3.55 9.16 18.17
CA ASN A 239 -3.05 10.46 18.59
C ASN A 239 -4.22 11.39 18.90
N LYS A 240 -4.29 11.90 20.15
CA LYS A 240 -5.38 12.76 20.62
C LYS A 240 -5.60 14.05 19.80
N ILE A 241 -4.57 14.55 19.12
CA ILE A 241 -4.65 15.77 18.31
C ILE A 241 -5.22 15.45 16.93
N ILE A 242 -4.76 14.35 16.32
CA ILE A 242 -5.05 14.00 14.92
C ILE A 242 -6.36 13.21 14.82
N HIS A 243 -6.76 12.51 15.88
CA HIS A 243 -7.95 11.67 15.90
C HIS A 243 -9.24 12.48 15.76
N LEU A 244 -10.02 12.18 14.73
CA LEU A 244 -11.33 12.80 14.50
C LEU A 244 -12.42 12.06 15.28
N LYS A 245 -13.14 12.81 16.13
CA LYS A 245 -14.24 12.29 16.95
C LYS A 245 -15.56 12.18 16.17
N ARG A 246 -16.55 11.50 16.75
CA ARG A 246 -17.88 11.28 16.19
C ARG A 246 -18.52 12.54 15.64
N GLU A 247 -18.54 13.60 16.46
CA GLU A 247 -19.21 14.86 16.11
C GLU A 247 -18.51 15.51 14.92
N THR A 248 -17.18 15.56 14.94
CA THR A 248 -16.36 16.10 13.84
C THR A 248 -16.53 15.30 12.55
N LEU A 249 -16.63 13.97 12.63
CA LEU A 249 -16.86 13.12 11.46
C LEU A 249 -18.27 13.30 10.91
N SER A 250 -19.28 13.37 11.76
CA SER A 250 -20.67 13.61 11.34
C SER A 250 -20.80 14.95 10.61
N GLU A 251 -20.18 16.01 11.15
CA GLU A 251 -20.14 17.32 10.51
C GLU A 251 -19.36 17.26 9.19
N LEU A 252 -18.19 16.61 9.16
CA LEU A 252 -17.38 16.47 7.95
C LEU A 252 -18.13 15.74 6.83
N PHE A 253 -18.83 14.66 7.15
CA PHE A 253 -19.58 13.87 6.18
C PHE A 253 -20.82 14.60 5.66
N SER A 254 -21.36 15.54 6.43
CA SER A 254 -22.46 16.39 5.95
C SER A 254 -22.06 17.31 4.79
N LEU A 255 -20.75 17.60 4.66
CA LEU A 255 -20.19 18.47 3.62
C LEU A 255 -19.96 17.76 2.28
N TYR A 256 -20.24 16.45 2.17
CA TYR A 256 -20.02 15.70 0.93
C TYR A 256 -20.81 16.24 -0.27
N SER A 257 -21.97 16.87 -0.06
CA SER A 257 -22.74 17.50 -1.14
C SER A 257 -22.16 18.84 -1.63
N GLU A 258 -21.24 19.43 -0.86
CA GLU A 258 -20.68 20.76 -1.13
C GLU A 258 -19.24 20.71 -1.67
N ARG A 259 -18.62 19.53 -1.71
CA ARG A 259 -17.20 19.37 -2.07
C ARG A 259 -16.92 19.30 -3.57
N ASP A 260 -17.92 18.92 -4.37
CA ASP A 260 -17.69 18.47 -5.74
C ASP A 260 -17.10 19.61 -6.58
N ASP A 261 -16.13 19.26 -7.42
CA ASP A 261 -15.33 20.18 -8.26
C ASP A 261 -14.49 21.25 -7.54
N LEU A 262 -14.51 21.31 -6.21
CA LEU A 262 -13.70 22.26 -5.46
C LEU A 262 -12.20 21.94 -5.57
N ASP A 263 -11.38 22.98 -5.75
CA ASP A 263 -9.93 22.86 -5.60
C ASP A 263 -9.50 22.82 -4.12
N LEU A 264 -8.23 22.54 -3.86
CA LEU A 264 -7.72 22.45 -2.47
C LEU A 264 -7.94 23.76 -1.68
N LYS A 265 -7.86 24.93 -2.32
CA LYS A 265 -8.09 26.21 -1.63
C LYS A 265 -9.56 26.34 -1.24
N GLU A 266 -10.46 26.03 -2.15
CA GLU A 266 -11.91 26.10 -1.92
C GLU A 266 -12.37 25.08 -0.87
N LEU A 267 -11.83 23.86 -0.91
CA LEU A 267 -12.05 22.85 0.12
C LEU A 267 -11.58 23.33 1.50
N LEU A 268 -10.38 23.93 1.57
CA LEU A 268 -9.90 24.50 2.82
C LEU A 268 -10.82 25.63 3.32
N VAL A 269 -11.31 26.50 2.43
CA VAL A 269 -12.29 27.53 2.79
C VAL A 269 -13.58 26.91 3.34
N LEU A 270 -14.12 25.86 2.71
CA LEU A 270 -15.28 25.12 3.20
C LEU A 270 -15.03 24.55 4.60
N ILE A 271 -13.86 23.94 4.80
CA ILE A 271 -13.43 23.40 6.10
C ILE A 271 -13.26 24.51 7.15
N TYR A 272 -12.68 25.66 6.81
CA TYR A 272 -12.54 26.78 7.76
C TYR A 272 -13.88 27.39 8.17
N LYS A 273 -14.84 27.46 7.24
CA LYS A 273 -16.18 27.99 7.52
C LYS A 273 -16.93 27.14 8.54
N ASN A 274 -16.80 25.82 8.46
CA ASN A 274 -17.52 24.89 9.35
C ASN A 274 -16.77 24.62 10.65
N PHE A 275 -15.45 24.38 10.58
CA PHE A 275 -14.66 23.97 11.76
C PHE A 275 -13.92 25.13 12.45
N GLY A 276 -14.09 26.37 11.97
CA GLY A 276 -13.49 27.57 12.54
C GLY A 276 -11.99 27.72 12.30
N LEU A 277 -11.45 28.87 12.74
CA LEU A 277 -10.02 29.18 12.75
C LEU A 277 -9.41 28.70 14.08
N GLU A 278 -9.30 27.38 14.30
CA GLU A 278 -8.57 26.89 15.46
C GLU A 278 -7.08 27.23 15.29
N SER A 279 -6.65 28.27 16.00
CA SER A 279 -5.41 29.04 15.80
C SER A 279 -4.09 28.29 15.98
N LYS A 280 -4.08 26.96 16.11
CA LYS A 280 -2.85 26.18 16.36
C LYS A 280 -2.65 24.92 15.52
N ASN A 281 -3.61 24.45 14.73
CA ASN A 281 -3.45 23.19 13.99
C ASN A 281 -4.00 23.23 12.56
N LEU A 282 -3.42 24.08 11.71
CA LEU A 282 -3.71 24.13 10.26
C LEU A 282 -3.64 22.75 9.60
N SER A 283 -2.75 21.88 10.08
CA SER A 283 -2.58 20.48 9.65
C SER A 283 -3.86 19.64 9.80
N LEU A 284 -4.73 19.93 10.77
CA LEU A 284 -6.01 19.23 10.93
C LEU A 284 -7.02 19.63 9.86
N HIS A 285 -7.02 20.89 9.41
CA HIS A 285 -7.87 21.30 8.30
C HIS A 285 -7.46 20.62 6.99
N TYR A 286 -6.15 20.48 6.75
CA TYR A 286 -5.65 19.67 5.63
C TYR A 286 -6.05 18.20 5.75
N LEU A 287 -6.00 17.61 6.95
CA LEU A 287 -6.45 16.24 7.16
C LEU A 287 -7.96 16.08 6.91
N ARG A 288 -8.78 17.01 7.40
CA ARG A 288 -10.23 17.02 7.16
C ARG A 288 -10.52 17.14 5.67
N ALA A 289 -9.88 18.08 4.97
CA ALA A 289 -9.98 18.21 3.52
C ALA A 289 -9.54 16.92 2.81
N TYR A 290 -8.45 16.28 3.26
CA TYR A 290 -7.95 15.03 2.71
C TYR A 290 -8.89 13.84 2.88
N HIS A 291 -9.73 13.83 3.92
CA HIS A 291 -10.79 12.82 4.07
C HIS A 291 -12.10 13.22 3.39
N LEU A 292 -12.28 14.51 3.09
CA LEU A 292 -13.47 15.00 2.39
C LEU A 292 -13.38 14.74 0.89
N VAL A 293 -12.18 14.69 0.31
CA VAL A 293 -11.97 14.17 -1.06
C VAL A 293 -11.41 12.77 -1.01
#